data_AF-A0A7C5H2C8-F1
#
_entry.id   AF-A0A7C5H2C8-F1
#
_cell.length_a   1.000
_cell.length_b   1.000
_cell.length_c   1.000
_cell.angle_alpha   90.00
_cell.angle_beta   90.00
_cell.angle_gamma   90.00
#
_symmetry.space_group_name_H-M   'P 1'
#
loop_
_entity.id
_entity.type
_entity.pdbx_description
1 polymer ?
#
loop_
_entity_poly.entity_id
_entity_poly.type
_entity_poly.pdbx_seq_one_letter_code
_entity_poly.pdbx_strand_id
1 'polypeptide(L)'
;MYELNYKEEIEALKDEPDFEAKGDEIYMRHEDDEARLEWAFYRPSGSHPDQVRDKNPIVSIMAFNHSRLPAYERFSIVNPEVIDKDNLRIKIRNRSRMLFRAMVDSDFIELVQVLEFAPVFLDLACDQMIHGRIWNETYADLNAATTFCSMVEDCLDEKLIEGIQRRLQPIDKFTYDEAKAYLETLTDQVQNLHIFIKEHYLEAYTEWMKHTSVHPLQRIALEKQIAKLKE
;
A
#
# COMPACT_ATOMS: atom_id res chain seq x y z
N MET A 1 -1.93 20.48 42.49
CA MET A 1 -1.71 19.98 41.12
C MET A 1 -2.80 18.96 40.93
N TYR A 2 -3.90 19.32 40.25
CA TYR A 2 -4.95 18.35 39.93
C TYR A 2 -4.34 17.40 38.91
N GLU A 3 -4.26 16.11 39.22
CA GLU A 3 -4.00 15.09 38.20
C GLU A 3 -5.18 15.17 37.23
N LEU A 4 -4.94 15.69 36.03
CA LEU A 4 -5.91 15.72 34.96
C LEU A 4 -6.12 14.28 34.51
N ASN A 5 -7.28 13.71 34.81
CA ASN A 5 -7.61 12.35 34.41
C ASN A 5 -8.52 12.39 33.17
N TYR A 6 -7.96 12.84 32.04
CA TYR A 6 -8.68 12.97 30.78
C TYR A 6 -9.37 11.67 30.35
N LYS A 7 -8.79 10.52 30.72
CA LYS A 7 -9.43 9.22 30.52
C LYS A 7 -10.76 9.13 31.25
N GLU A 8 -10.83 9.44 32.55
CA GLU A 8 -12.08 9.41 33.31
C GLU A 8 -13.11 10.39 32.74
N GLU A 9 -12.67 11.57 32.31
CA GLU A 9 -13.52 12.57 31.66
C GLU A 9 -14.09 12.06 30.33
N ILE A 10 -13.27 11.44 29.50
CA ILE A 10 -13.68 10.84 28.23
C ILE A 10 -14.62 9.65 28.47
N GLU A 11 -14.33 8.77 29.43
CA GLU A 11 -15.19 7.63 29.77
C GLU A 11 -16.56 8.09 30.27
N ALA A 12 -16.62 9.16 31.07
CA ALA A 12 -17.89 9.74 31.52
C ALA A 12 -18.72 10.32 30.35
N LEU A 13 -18.07 10.78 29.27
CA LEU A 13 -18.73 11.28 28.08
C LEU A 13 -19.26 10.18 27.15
N LYS A 14 -18.80 8.93 27.27
CA LYS A 14 -19.13 7.86 26.29
C LYS A 14 -20.61 7.52 26.18
N ASP A 15 -21.35 7.68 27.28
CA ASP A 15 -22.78 7.39 27.33
C ASP A 15 -23.65 8.56 26.84
N GLU A 16 -23.03 9.70 26.51
CA GLU A 16 -23.73 10.87 26.00
C GLU A 16 -24.13 10.70 24.52
N PRO A 17 -25.31 11.21 24.11
CA PRO A 17 -25.60 11.39 22.70
C PRO A 17 -24.55 12.34 22.07
N ASP A 18 -24.17 12.04 20.84
CA ASP A 18 -23.15 12.78 20.08
C ASP A 18 -21.75 12.80 20.74
N PHE A 19 -21.39 11.73 21.47
CA PHE A 19 -20.09 11.56 22.13
C PHE A 19 -18.89 12.02 21.28
N GLU A 20 -18.83 11.60 20.01
CA GLU A 20 -17.73 11.98 19.12
C GLU A 20 -17.70 13.49 18.84
N ALA A 21 -18.84 14.12 18.58
CA ALA A 21 -18.90 15.56 18.30
C ALA A 21 -18.54 16.39 19.53
N LYS A 22 -19.01 15.98 20.71
CA LYS A 22 -18.66 16.62 21.99
C LYS A 22 -17.17 16.48 22.30
N GLY A 23 -16.64 15.26 22.15
CA GLY A 23 -15.21 15.02 22.34
C GLY A 23 -14.36 15.79 21.31
N ASP A 24 -14.84 15.92 20.07
CA ASP A 24 -14.16 16.71 19.06
C ASP A 24 -14.13 18.21 19.44
N GLU A 25 -15.23 18.76 19.94
CA GLU A 25 -15.30 20.15 20.41
C GLU A 25 -14.33 20.43 21.58
N ILE A 26 -14.23 19.49 22.52
CA ILE A 26 -13.42 19.65 23.74
C ILE A 26 -11.94 19.39 23.48
N TYR A 27 -11.61 18.28 22.82
CA TYR A 27 -10.26 17.72 22.84
C TYR A 27 -9.46 17.92 21.55
N MET A 28 -10.08 18.17 20.39
CA MET A 28 -9.34 18.20 19.11
C MET A 28 -8.28 19.30 19.04
N ARG A 29 -8.56 20.45 19.65
CA ARG A 29 -7.68 21.64 19.64
C ARG A 29 -7.26 22.05 21.05
N HIS A 30 -7.38 21.13 22.00
CA HIS A 30 -7.04 21.38 23.40
C HIS A 30 -5.57 21.79 23.54
N GLU A 31 -5.25 22.71 24.46
CA GLU A 31 -3.88 23.22 24.62
C GLU A 31 -2.92 22.15 25.15
N ASP A 32 -3.41 21.31 26.07
CA ASP A 32 -2.68 20.15 26.60
C ASP A 32 -2.59 19.03 25.56
N ASP A 33 -1.36 18.56 25.31
CA ASP A 33 -1.06 17.47 24.39
C ASP A 33 -1.59 16.13 24.88
N GLU A 34 -1.65 15.91 26.21
CA GLU A 34 -2.16 14.68 26.81
C GLU A 34 -3.67 14.51 26.52
N ALA A 35 -4.44 15.59 26.61
CA ALA A 35 -5.85 15.60 26.26
C ALA A 35 -6.09 15.21 24.78
N ARG A 36 -5.28 15.77 23.87
CA ARG A 36 -5.38 15.47 22.43
C ARG A 36 -4.96 14.03 22.13
N LEU A 37 -3.94 13.53 22.83
CA LEU A 37 -3.46 12.16 22.73
C LEU A 37 -4.52 11.14 23.16
N GLU A 38 -5.11 11.35 24.34
CA GLU A 38 -6.19 10.49 24.85
C GLU A 38 -7.38 10.50 23.88
N TRP A 39 -7.78 11.68 23.40
CA TRP A 39 -8.87 11.75 22.41
C TRP A 39 -8.54 11.02 21.10
N ALA A 40 -7.30 11.11 20.60
CA ALA A 40 -6.89 10.40 19.39
C ALA A 40 -7.03 8.88 19.52
N PHE A 41 -6.88 8.33 20.74
CA PHE A 41 -7.08 6.93 21.04
C PHE A 41 -8.56 6.55 21.19
N TYR A 42 -9.34 7.38 21.88
CA TYR A 42 -10.74 7.09 22.23
C TYR A 42 -11.79 7.46 21.17
N ARG A 43 -11.41 8.26 20.16
CA ARG A 43 -12.33 8.74 19.11
C ARG A 43 -12.97 7.56 18.34
N PRO A 44 -14.32 7.40 18.35
CA PRO A 44 -14.99 6.18 17.84
C PRO A 44 -14.75 5.87 16.36
N SER A 45 -14.76 6.89 15.51
CA SER A 45 -14.54 6.74 14.06
C SER A 45 -13.07 6.60 13.68
N GLY A 46 -12.17 6.48 14.66
CA GLY A 46 -10.73 6.59 14.49
C GLY A 46 -10.29 8.04 14.47
N SER A 47 -8.98 8.24 14.55
CA SER A 47 -8.38 9.56 14.69
C SER A 47 -8.61 10.44 13.45
N HIS A 48 -8.94 11.71 13.70
CA HIS A 48 -9.25 12.71 12.68
C HIS A 48 -7.97 13.20 11.95
N PRO A 49 -8.05 13.65 10.67
CA PRO A 49 -6.90 14.18 9.93
C PRO A 49 -6.10 15.25 10.69
N ASP A 50 -6.78 16.14 11.42
CA ASP A 50 -6.13 17.17 12.26
C ASP A 50 -5.27 16.59 13.38
N GLN A 51 -5.64 15.42 13.93
CA GLN A 51 -4.84 14.73 14.95
C GLN A 51 -3.64 14.01 14.31
N VAL A 52 -3.81 13.46 13.10
CA VAL A 52 -2.69 12.84 12.38
C VAL A 52 -1.62 13.88 12.05
N ARG A 53 -2.02 15.12 11.71
CA ARG A 53 -1.10 16.25 11.48
C ARG A 53 -0.74 17.05 12.73
N ASP A 54 -0.99 16.52 13.93
CA ASP A 54 -0.75 17.26 15.17
C ASP A 54 0.70 17.74 15.27
N LYS A 55 0.87 18.97 15.80
CA LYS A 55 2.18 19.59 16.01
C LYS A 55 3.07 18.79 16.96
N ASN A 56 2.48 18.06 17.92
CA ASN A 56 3.20 17.15 18.79
C ASN A 56 3.35 15.77 18.11
N PRO A 57 4.58 15.29 17.88
CA PRO A 57 4.80 14.02 17.20
C PRO A 57 4.17 12.81 17.91
N ILE A 58 4.05 12.81 19.24
CA ILE A 58 3.47 11.70 20.00
C ILE A 58 1.96 11.62 19.78
N VAL A 59 1.26 12.76 19.76
CA VAL A 59 -0.18 12.83 19.40
C VAL A 59 -0.38 12.35 17.97
N SER A 60 0.46 12.84 17.04
CA SER A 60 0.46 12.44 15.63
C SER A 60 0.68 10.93 15.44
N ILE A 61 1.61 10.32 16.18
CA ILE A 61 1.85 8.87 16.18
C ILE A 61 0.63 8.10 16.68
N MET A 62 0.02 8.53 17.79
CA MET A 62 -1.19 7.90 18.32
C MET A 62 -2.30 7.94 17.28
N ALA A 63 -2.51 9.12 16.69
CA ALA A 63 -3.51 9.33 15.67
C ALA A 63 -3.26 8.49 14.41
N PHE A 64 -2.03 8.42 13.91
CA PHE A 64 -1.66 7.56 12.77
C PHE A 64 -2.04 6.10 13.02
N ASN A 65 -1.74 5.59 14.22
CA ASN A 65 -1.94 4.20 14.61
C ASN A 65 -3.42 3.82 14.78
N HIS A 66 -4.29 4.79 15.10
CA HIS A 66 -5.72 4.60 15.37
C HIS A 66 -6.64 5.19 14.29
N SER A 67 -6.08 5.87 13.29
CA SER A 67 -6.83 6.41 12.16
C SER A 67 -7.50 5.32 11.33
N ARG A 68 -8.57 5.69 10.64
CA ARG A 68 -9.22 4.90 9.57
C ARG A 68 -9.01 5.51 8.17
N LEU A 69 -8.23 6.58 8.05
CA LEU A 69 -7.90 7.20 6.77
C LEU A 69 -7.18 6.22 5.83
N PRO A 70 -7.23 6.43 4.51
CA PRO A 70 -6.34 5.74 3.56
C PRO A 70 -4.88 5.86 3.96
N ALA A 71 -4.06 4.86 3.64
CA ALA A 71 -2.67 4.83 4.06
C ALA A 71 -1.91 6.06 3.54
N TYR A 72 -2.04 6.39 2.26
CA TYR A 72 -1.34 7.53 1.66
C TYR A 72 -1.72 8.86 2.32
N GLU A 73 -2.99 9.04 2.65
CA GLU A 73 -3.44 10.23 3.38
C GLU A 73 -2.76 10.31 4.77
N ARG A 74 -2.67 9.19 5.51
CA ARG A 74 -1.99 9.20 6.81
C ARG A 74 -0.52 9.59 6.68
N PHE A 75 0.21 8.98 5.74
CA PHE A 75 1.63 9.25 5.55
C PHE A 75 1.88 10.69 5.08
N SER A 76 1.05 11.21 4.18
CA SER A 76 1.22 12.56 3.62
C SER A 76 0.96 13.69 4.62
N ILE A 77 0.20 13.42 5.70
CA ILE A 77 -0.16 14.45 6.70
C ILE A 77 0.43 14.20 8.08
N VAL A 78 1.05 13.05 8.34
CA VAL A 78 1.70 12.78 9.63
C VAL A 78 2.75 13.84 9.92
N ASN A 79 2.97 14.14 11.20
CA ASN A 79 4.02 15.07 11.61
C ASN A 79 5.36 14.64 10.97
N PRO A 80 6.06 15.53 10.23
CA PRO A 80 7.26 15.16 9.47
C PRO A 80 8.35 14.52 10.32
N GLU A 81 8.49 14.94 11.59
CA GLU A 81 9.47 14.37 12.50
C GLU A 81 9.28 12.86 12.73
N VAL A 82 8.05 12.35 12.58
CA VAL A 82 7.73 10.93 12.72
C VAL A 82 8.36 10.11 11.60
N ILE A 83 8.48 10.69 10.40
CA ILE A 83 9.17 10.04 9.27
C ILE A 83 10.67 10.23 9.38
N ASP A 84 11.12 11.45 9.69
CA ASP A 84 12.54 11.81 9.63
C ASP A 84 13.37 11.21 10.78
N LYS A 85 12.79 11.08 11.99
CA LYS A 85 13.53 10.65 13.19
C LYS A 85 13.29 9.17 13.51
N ASP A 86 14.35 8.37 13.50
CA ASP A 86 14.31 6.92 13.72
C ASP A 86 13.58 6.49 15.00
N ASN A 87 13.83 7.20 16.10
CA ASN A 87 13.23 6.94 17.42
C ASN A 87 11.72 7.24 17.48
N LEU A 88 11.20 8.07 16.57
CA LEU A 88 9.78 8.31 16.40
C LEU A 88 9.19 7.35 15.36
N ARG A 89 9.88 7.18 14.22
CA ARG A 89 9.48 6.29 13.12
C ARG A 89 9.20 4.87 13.59
N ILE A 90 10.03 4.34 14.49
CA ILE A 90 9.83 3.00 15.07
C ILE A 90 8.45 2.80 15.71
N LYS A 91 7.81 3.88 16.19
CA LYS A 91 6.49 3.83 16.85
C LYS A 91 5.32 3.65 15.88
N ILE A 92 5.51 3.90 14.58
CA ILE A 92 4.49 3.65 13.55
C ILE A 92 4.80 2.43 12.66
N ARG A 93 6.04 1.90 12.71
CA ARG A 93 6.48 0.79 11.84
C ARG A 93 5.56 -0.43 11.86
N ASN A 94 5.04 -0.83 13.02
CA ASN A 94 4.12 -1.98 13.10
C ASN A 94 2.81 -1.71 12.36
N ARG A 95 2.24 -0.50 12.51
CA ARG A 95 1.03 -0.11 11.77
C ARG A 95 1.33 0.00 10.28
N SER A 96 2.44 0.62 9.90
CA SER A 96 2.89 0.70 8.50
C SER A 96 2.99 -0.68 7.86
N ARG A 97 3.63 -1.65 8.54
CA ARG A 97 3.70 -3.05 8.09
C ARG A 97 2.31 -3.66 7.88
N MET A 98 1.36 -3.40 8.78
CA MET A 98 -0.02 -3.90 8.63
C MET A 98 -0.75 -3.26 7.44
N LEU A 99 -0.58 -1.96 7.23
CA LEU A 99 -1.14 -1.26 6.08
C LEU A 99 -0.53 -1.80 4.78
N PHE A 100 0.78 -2.00 4.74
CA PHE A 100 1.49 -2.48 3.56
C PHE A 100 1.06 -3.89 3.20
N ARG A 101 0.83 -4.76 4.20
CA ARG A 101 0.26 -6.09 3.96
C ARG A 101 -1.09 -6.04 3.25
N ALA A 102 -1.95 -5.08 3.62
CA ALA A 102 -3.25 -4.91 2.97
C ALA A 102 -3.06 -4.35 1.56
N MET A 103 -2.28 -3.28 1.39
CA MET A 103 -2.08 -2.64 0.09
C MET A 103 -1.39 -3.56 -0.93
N VAL A 104 -0.38 -4.33 -0.53
CA VAL A 104 0.24 -5.36 -1.40
C VAL A 104 -0.79 -6.35 -1.95
N ASP A 105 -1.88 -6.58 -1.22
CA ASP A 105 -2.92 -7.54 -1.59
C ASP A 105 -4.12 -6.93 -2.31
N SER A 106 -4.45 -5.65 -2.05
CA SER A 106 -5.70 -5.05 -2.54
C SER A 106 -5.56 -3.69 -3.21
N ASP A 107 -4.47 -2.96 -2.99
CA ASP A 107 -4.26 -1.62 -3.56
C ASP A 107 -2.77 -1.32 -3.76
N PHE A 108 -2.22 -1.91 -4.82
CA PHE A 108 -0.80 -1.76 -5.15
C PHE A 108 -0.43 -0.33 -5.57
N ILE A 109 -1.40 0.44 -6.07
CA ILE A 109 -1.20 1.85 -6.45
C ILE A 109 -0.96 2.68 -5.19
N GLU A 110 -1.80 2.54 -4.17
CA GLU A 110 -1.62 3.27 -2.90
C GLU A 110 -0.31 2.89 -2.21
N LEU A 111 0.10 1.61 -2.29
CA LEU A 111 1.41 1.17 -1.78
C LEU A 111 2.55 1.99 -2.37
N VAL A 112 2.58 2.12 -3.70
CA VAL A 112 3.63 2.84 -4.42
C VAL A 112 3.61 4.33 -4.08
N GLN A 113 2.42 4.96 -4.04
CA GLN A 113 2.29 6.36 -3.63
C GLN A 113 2.89 6.62 -2.24
N VAL A 114 2.62 5.73 -1.29
CA VAL A 114 3.22 5.82 0.06
C VAL A 114 4.74 5.72 0.00
N LEU A 115 5.27 4.78 -0.79
CA LEU A 115 6.71 4.56 -0.86
C LEU A 115 7.44 5.70 -1.59
N GLU A 116 6.82 6.31 -2.61
CA GLU A 116 7.36 7.51 -3.27
C GLU A 116 7.47 8.68 -2.28
N PHE A 117 6.47 8.81 -1.40
CA PHE A 117 6.47 9.85 -0.35
C PHE A 117 7.43 9.52 0.81
N ALA A 118 7.42 8.28 1.30
CA ALA A 118 8.17 7.83 2.47
C ALA A 118 9.01 6.57 2.16
N PRO A 119 10.07 6.68 1.33
CA PRO A 119 10.89 5.54 0.89
C PRO A 119 11.65 4.86 2.04
N VAL A 120 11.75 5.52 3.20
CA VAL A 120 12.34 4.98 4.44
C VAL A 120 11.61 3.73 4.98
N PHE A 121 10.45 3.36 4.42
CA PHE A 121 9.72 2.13 4.75
C PHE A 121 9.80 1.05 3.66
N LEU A 122 10.62 1.23 2.63
CA LEU A 122 10.75 0.26 1.52
C LEU A 122 11.07 -1.15 2.01
N ASP A 123 11.84 -1.27 3.10
CA ASP A 123 12.17 -2.53 3.76
C ASP A 123 10.91 -3.30 4.21
N LEU A 124 9.93 -2.58 4.77
CA LEU A 124 8.66 -3.17 5.20
C LEU A 124 7.83 -3.63 4.00
N ALA A 125 7.84 -2.87 2.89
CA ALA A 125 7.10 -3.24 1.70
C ALA A 125 7.69 -4.49 1.04
N CYS A 126 9.02 -4.57 0.94
CA CYS A 126 9.70 -5.78 0.44
C CYS A 126 9.38 -7.00 1.31
N ASP A 127 9.43 -6.86 2.64
CA ASP A 127 9.06 -7.95 3.54
C ASP A 127 7.60 -8.40 3.36
N GLN A 128 6.66 -7.47 3.18
CA GLN A 128 5.26 -7.82 2.90
C GLN A 128 5.05 -8.37 1.49
N MET A 129 5.88 -8.01 0.51
CA MET A 129 5.87 -8.62 -0.82
C MET A 129 6.25 -10.10 -0.75
N ILE A 130 7.30 -10.42 0.02
CA ILE A 130 7.83 -11.78 0.15
C ILE A 130 6.91 -12.64 1.03
N HIS A 131 6.56 -12.15 2.22
CA HIS A 131 5.90 -12.96 3.24
C HIS A 131 4.40 -12.68 3.40
N GLY A 132 3.88 -11.63 2.77
CA GLY A 132 2.47 -11.28 2.81
C GLY A 132 1.61 -12.38 2.20
N ARG A 133 0.51 -12.70 2.88
CA ARG A 133 -0.48 -13.64 2.36
C ARG A 133 -1.23 -12.98 1.20
N ILE A 134 -1.71 -13.82 0.28
CA ILE A 134 -2.59 -13.42 -0.81
C ILE A 134 -4.00 -13.86 -0.43
N TRP A 135 -4.92 -12.91 -0.26
CA TRP A 135 -6.32 -13.22 0.06
C TRP A 135 -7.27 -12.80 -1.04
N ASN A 136 -6.92 -11.72 -1.75
CA ASN A 136 -7.72 -11.20 -2.85
C ASN A 136 -7.16 -11.67 -4.20
N GLU A 137 -8.05 -11.86 -5.18
CA GLU A 137 -7.69 -12.01 -6.60
C GLU A 137 -7.52 -10.63 -7.25
N THR A 138 -6.84 -9.72 -6.55
CA THR A 138 -6.49 -8.39 -7.04
C THR A 138 -5.02 -8.38 -7.40
N TYR A 139 -4.73 -8.09 -8.66
CA TYR A 139 -3.38 -8.06 -9.18
C TYR A 139 -2.86 -6.63 -9.25
N ALA A 140 -1.55 -6.49 -9.17
CA ALA A 140 -0.87 -5.21 -9.23
C ALA A 140 -1.14 -4.52 -10.57
N ASP A 141 -1.40 -3.21 -10.51
CA ASP A 141 -1.38 -2.36 -11.68
C ASP A 141 0.03 -2.37 -12.32
N LEU A 142 0.10 -2.43 -13.64
CA LEU A 142 1.37 -2.57 -14.37
C LEU A 142 2.31 -1.38 -14.20
N ASN A 143 1.77 -0.16 -14.08
CA ASN A 143 2.57 1.04 -13.86
C ASN A 143 3.06 1.08 -12.41
N ALA A 144 2.19 0.78 -11.45
CA ALA A 144 2.59 0.68 -10.05
C ALA A 144 3.64 -0.42 -9.83
N ALA A 145 3.45 -1.60 -10.43
CA ALA A 145 4.43 -2.68 -10.40
C ALA A 145 5.77 -2.26 -11.03
N THR A 146 5.73 -1.54 -12.14
CA THR A 146 6.94 -0.98 -12.78
C THR A 146 7.66 -0.03 -11.84
N THR A 147 6.95 0.96 -11.27
CA THR A 147 7.53 1.91 -10.32
C THR A 147 8.12 1.18 -9.13
N PHE A 148 7.40 0.22 -8.55
CA PHE A 148 7.92 -0.58 -7.44
C PHE A 148 9.21 -1.31 -7.81
N CYS A 149 9.27 -1.96 -8.98
CA CYS A 149 10.48 -2.64 -9.45
C CYS A 149 11.68 -1.68 -9.53
N SER A 150 11.47 -0.49 -10.08
CA SER A 150 12.53 0.55 -10.14
C SER A 150 12.98 1.00 -8.74
N MET A 151 12.08 1.07 -7.76
CA MET A 151 12.42 1.46 -6.39
C MET A 151 13.26 0.42 -5.66
N VAL A 152 13.09 -0.86 -5.99
CA VAL A 152 13.76 -1.98 -5.33
C VAL A 152 14.90 -2.58 -6.16
N GLU A 153 15.27 -1.96 -7.27
CA GLU A 153 16.23 -2.50 -8.25
C GLU A 153 17.54 -2.95 -7.59
N ASP A 154 18.08 -2.12 -6.69
CA ASP A 154 19.33 -2.40 -5.96
C ASP A 154 19.22 -3.51 -4.91
N CYS A 155 18.00 -3.97 -4.57
CA CYS A 155 17.74 -5.00 -3.58
C CYS A 155 16.86 -6.16 -4.11
N LEU A 156 16.74 -6.32 -5.43
CA LEU A 156 16.08 -7.46 -6.04
C LEU A 156 16.87 -8.74 -5.74
N ASP A 157 16.25 -9.63 -4.97
CA ASP A 157 16.69 -11.01 -4.78
C ASP A 157 15.63 -11.99 -5.32
N GLU A 158 15.97 -13.28 -5.36
CA GLU A 158 15.08 -14.34 -5.85
C GLU A 158 13.72 -14.36 -5.13
N LYS A 159 13.71 -14.10 -3.82
CA LYS A 159 12.47 -14.11 -3.02
C LYS A 159 11.58 -12.92 -3.32
N LEU A 160 12.17 -11.74 -3.48
CA LEU A 160 11.44 -10.53 -3.83
C LEU A 160 10.88 -10.63 -5.25
N ILE A 161 11.67 -11.19 -6.18
CA ILE A 161 11.23 -11.51 -7.54
C ILE A 161 10.00 -12.42 -7.51
N GLU A 162 10.05 -13.55 -6.78
CA GLU A 162 8.90 -14.44 -6.61
C GLU A 162 7.71 -13.73 -5.94
N GLY A 163 7.98 -12.83 -4.99
CA GLY A 163 6.97 -11.97 -4.36
C GLY A 163 6.24 -11.10 -5.37
N ILE A 164 6.98 -10.38 -6.21
CA ILE A 164 6.42 -9.50 -7.24
C ILE A 164 5.64 -10.30 -8.27
N GLN A 165 6.20 -11.42 -8.77
CA GLN A 165 5.51 -12.28 -9.76
C GLN A 165 4.16 -12.77 -9.27
N ARG A 166 4.04 -13.14 -7.99
CA ARG A 166 2.76 -13.56 -7.39
C ARG A 166 1.71 -12.45 -7.34
N ARG A 167 2.10 -11.18 -7.50
CA ARG A 167 1.18 -10.03 -7.55
C ARG A 167 0.83 -9.63 -8.97
N LEU A 168 1.54 -10.12 -9.98
CA LEU A 168 1.21 -9.89 -11.38
C LEU A 168 0.04 -10.78 -11.81
N GLN A 169 -0.73 -10.32 -12.79
CA GLN A 169 -1.88 -11.06 -13.33
C GLN A 169 -1.40 -12.38 -13.94
N PRO A 170 -1.81 -13.54 -13.41
CA PRO A 170 -1.52 -14.83 -14.02
C PRO A 170 -2.37 -14.98 -15.29
N ILE A 171 -1.77 -15.57 -16.31
CA ILE A 171 -2.41 -15.78 -17.62
C ILE A 171 -2.63 -17.26 -17.94
N ASP A 172 -2.26 -18.17 -17.03
CA ASP A 172 -2.31 -19.63 -17.21
C ASP A 172 -3.72 -20.13 -17.56
N LYS A 173 -4.76 -19.44 -17.05
CA LYS A 173 -6.17 -19.78 -17.29
C LYS A 173 -6.84 -18.96 -18.38
N PHE A 174 -6.12 -18.06 -19.04
CA PHE A 174 -6.71 -17.19 -20.04
C PHE A 174 -7.15 -17.99 -21.27
N THR A 175 -8.31 -17.62 -21.79
CA THR A 175 -8.71 -17.92 -23.16
C THR A 175 -7.83 -17.17 -24.16
N TYR A 176 -7.89 -17.55 -25.43
CA TYR A 176 -7.15 -16.84 -26.48
C TYR A 176 -7.49 -15.35 -26.54
N ASP A 177 -8.77 -14.99 -26.45
CA ASP A 177 -9.20 -13.59 -26.55
C ASP A 177 -8.74 -12.77 -25.33
N GLU A 178 -8.80 -13.35 -24.12
CA GLU A 178 -8.27 -12.72 -22.90
C GLU A 178 -6.76 -12.54 -22.98
N ALA A 179 -6.02 -13.56 -23.41
CA ALA A 179 -4.57 -13.50 -23.56
C ALA A 179 -4.17 -12.47 -24.61
N LYS A 180 -4.90 -12.38 -25.73
CA LYS A 180 -4.66 -11.35 -26.74
C LYS A 180 -4.94 -9.95 -26.20
N ALA A 181 -6.10 -9.74 -25.55
CA ALA A 181 -6.47 -8.43 -25.02
C ALA A 181 -5.47 -7.96 -23.96
N TYR A 182 -5.03 -8.84 -23.07
CA TYR A 182 -4.03 -8.51 -22.06
C TYR A 182 -2.64 -8.26 -22.68
N LEU A 183 -2.30 -8.95 -23.76
CA LEU A 183 -1.06 -8.67 -24.48
C LEU A 183 -1.11 -7.29 -25.16
N GLU A 184 -2.27 -6.89 -25.69
CA GLU A 184 -2.49 -5.54 -26.22
C GLU A 184 -2.22 -4.49 -25.15
N THR A 185 -2.78 -4.64 -23.94
CA THR A 185 -2.53 -3.69 -22.84
C THR A 185 -1.06 -3.63 -22.43
N LEU A 186 -0.33 -4.75 -22.43
CA LEU A 186 1.11 -4.78 -22.18
C LEU A 186 1.88 -4.05 -23.29
N THR A 187 1.55 -4.31 -24.55
CA THR A 187 2.28 -3.72 -25.69
C THR A 187 2.00 -2.23 -25.88
N ASP A 188 0.82 -1.74 -25.51
CA ASP A 188 0.45 -0.33 -25.61
C ASP A 188 1.28 0.57 -24.68
N GLN A 189 1.81 0.00 -23.60
CA GLN A 189 2.65 0.70 -22.62
C GLN A 189 4.07 0.13 -22.53
N VAL A 190 4.50 -0.66 -23.52
CA VAL A 190 5.76 -1.43 -23.46
C VAL A 190 6.98 -0.58 -23.14
N GLN A 191 7.07 0.65 -23.66
CA GLN A 191 8.21 1.53 -23.41
C GLN A 191 8.28 2.03 -21.95
N ASN A 192 7.17 1.95 -21.22
CA ASN A 192 7.06 2.35 -19.82
C ASN A 192 7.13 1.17 -18.86
N LEU A 193 7.15 -0.09 -19.34
CA LEU A 193 7.22 -1.26 -18.47
C LEU A 193 8.66 -1.53 -18.02
N HIS A 194 8.80 -1.92 -16.75
CA HIS A 194 10.08 -2.39 -16.22
C HIS A 194 10.52 -3.66 -16.95
N ILE A 195 11.83 -3.80 -17.20
CA ILE A 195 12.38 -4.95 -17.96
C ILE A 195 11.97 -6.30 -17.36
N PHE A 196 12.00 -6.39 -16.03
CA PHE A 196 11.53 -7.56 -15.28
C PHE A 196 10.08 -7.97 -15.63
N ILE A 197 9.17 -7.01 -15.76
CA ILE A 197 7.75 -7.29 -16.07
C ILE A 197 7.63 -7.77 -17.52
N LYS A 198 8.40 -7.17 -18.45
CA LYS A 198 8.47 -7.62 -19.84
C LYS A 198 8.93 -9.07 -19.94
N GLU A 199 10.01 -9.41 -19.24
CA GLU A 199 10.59 -10.75 -19.22
C GLU A 199 9.63 -11.77 -18.59
N HIS A 200 9.01 -11.44 -17.46
CA HIS A 200 8.01 -12.28 -16.82
C HIS A 200 6.87 -12.64 -17.78
N TYR A 201 6.29 -11.65 -18.46
CA TYR A 201 5.19 -11.93 -19.38
C TYR A 201 5.65 -12.63 -20.65
N LEU A 202 6.86 -12.37 -21.14
CA LEU A 202 7.42 -13.12 -22.26
C LEU A 202 7.51 -14.62 -21.97
N GLU A 203 7.99 -14.98 -20.78
CA GLU A 203 8.04 -16.36 -20.31
C GLU A 203 6.64 -16.93 -20.09
N ALA A 204 5.76 -16.17 -19.43
CA ALA A 204 4.39 -16.61 -19.15
C ALA A 204 3.62 -16.92 -20.44
N TYR A 205 3.69 -16.06 -21.47
CA TYR A 205 3.03 -16.31 -22.75
C TYR A 205 3.66 -17.48 -23.50
N THR A 206 4.99 -17.62 -23.43
CA THR A 206 5.70 -18.76 -24.03
C THR A 206 5.21 -20.08 -23.42
N GLU A 207 5.04 -20.12 -22.10
CA GLU A 207 4.55 -21.31 -21.40
C GLU A 207 3.06 -21.56 -21.69
N TRP A 208 2.23 -20.53 -21.61
CA TRP A 208 0.80 -20.62 -21.93
C TRP A 208 0.55 -21.16 -23.34
N MET A 209 1.33 -20.74 -24.34
CA MET A 209 1.19 -21.24 -25.72
C MET A 209 1.57 -22.71 -25.90
N LYS A 210 2.40 -23.30 -25.02
CA LYS A 210 2.74 -24.73 -25.06
C LYS A 210 1.56 -25.60 -24.60
N HIS A 211 0.80 -25.12 -23.63
CA HIS A 211 -0.29 -25.88 -22.99
C HIS A 211 -1.67 -25.56 -23.55
N THR A 212 -1.84 -24.43 -24.22
CA THR A 212 -3.11 -24.04 -24.84
C THR A 212 -3.18 -24.47 -26.30
N SER A 213 -4.27 -25.13 -26.68
CA SER A 213 -4.57 -25.46 -28.08
C SER A 213 -5.01 -24.21 -28.84
N VAL A 214 -4.04 -23.51 -29.41
CA VAL A 214 -4.26 -22.29 -30.22
C VAL A 214 -4.14 -22.65 -31.70
N HIS A 215 -5.04 -22.13 -32.54
CA HIS A 215 -4.96 -22.34 -33.98
C HIS A 215 -3.62 -21.80 -34.54
N PRO A 216 -2.99 -22.46 -35.54
CA PRO A 216 -1.66 -22.05 -36.02
C PRO A 216 -1.54 -20.56 -36.40
N LEU A 217 -2.56 -20.00 -37.08
CA LEU A 217 -2.57 -18.57 -37.45
C LEU A 217 -2.68 -17.64 -36.23
N GLN A 218 -3.45 -18.02 -35.23
CA GLN A 218 -3.58 -17.29 -33.98
C GLN A 218 -2.27 -17.29 -33.19
N ARG A 219 -1.56 -18.44 -33.18
CA ARG A 219 -0.23 -18.56 -32.57
C ARG A 219 0.77 -17.62 -33.23
N ILE A 220 0.85 -17.60 -34.57
CA ILE A 220 1.75 -16.70 -35.30
C ILE A 220 1.45 -15.22 -34.98
N ALA A 221 0.16 -14.87 -34.88
CA ALA A 221 -0.23 -13.50 -34.53
C ALA A 221 0.24 -13.11 -33.12
N LEU A 222 0.03 -14.00 -32.13
CA LEU A 222 0.51 -13.79 -30.76
C LEU A 222 2.04 -13.73 -30.69
N GLU A 223 2.77 -14.65 -31.32
CA GLU A 223 4.24 -14.66 -31.33
C GLU A 223 4.80 -13.33 -31.85
N LYS A 224 4.21 -12.79 -32.92
CA LYS A 224 4.60 -11.49 -33.47
C LYS A 224 4.35 -10.35 -32.48
N GLN A 225 3.26 -10.42 -31.71
CA GLN A 225 2.93 -9.39 -30.73
C GLN A 225 3.76 -9.52 -29.45
N ILE A 226 4.02 -10.74 -28.97
CA ILE A 226 4.93 -11.02 -27.84
C ILE A 226 6.33 -10.51 -28.16
N ALA A 227 6.78 -10.62 -29.41
CA ALA A 227 8.08 -10.09 -29.82
C ALA A 227 8.22 -8.58 -29.58
N LYS A 228 7.11 -7.81 -29.60
CA LYS A 228 7.12 -6.38 -29.27
C LYS A 228 7.47 -6.11 -27.81
N LEU A 229 7.25 -7.06 -26.90
CA LEU A 229 7.67 -6.91 -25.49
C LEU A 229 9.19 -6.89 -25.32
N LYS A 230 9.96 -7.28 -26.35
CA LYS A 230 11.43 -7.20 -26.35
C LYS A 230 11.95 -5.82 -26.75
N GLU A 231 11.08 -4.95 -27.27
CA GLU A 231 11.39 -3.55 -27.62
C GLU A 231 11.34 -2.64 -26.38
#